data_AF-X1AN83-F1
#
_entry.id   AF-X1AN83-F1
#
_cell.length_a   1.000
_cell.length_b   1.000
_cell.length_c   1.000
_cell.angle_alpha   90.00
_cell.angle_beta   90.00
_cell.angle_gamma   90.00
#
_symmetry.space_group_name_H-M   'P 1'
#
loop_
_entity.id
_entity.type
_entity.pdbx_description
1 polymer ?
#
loop_
_entity_poly.entity_id
_entity_poly.type
_entity_poly.pdbx_seq_one_letter_code
_entity_poly.pdbx_strand_id
1 'polypeptide(L)'
;FIIVTLIPFLLLNIRTAQRLRRFHEQLPDTLQLIGGSLKAGYSFNQAISMVVEETKPPISDEFKRVLSEIRMGLSDSEAFENTAFGSSFYNYWHSKSQHK
;
A
#
# COMPACT_ATOMS: atom_id res chain seq x y z
N PHE A 1 31.55 -16.71 7.32
CA PHE A 1 30.71 -16.72 6.11
C PHE A 1 29.22 -16.78 6.42
N ILE A 2 28.71 -17.82 7.09
CA ILE A 2 27.25 -17.97 7.38
C ILE A 2 26.65 -16.76 8.13
N ILE A 3 27.35 -16.27 9.16
CA ILE A 3 26.90 -15.12 9.96
C ILE A 3 26.76 -13.84 9.12
N VAL A 4 27.69 -13.60 8.19
CA VAL A 4 27.67 -12.42 7.31
C VAL A 4 26.49 -12.47 6.34
N THR A 5 26.09 -13.66 5.90
CA THR A 5 24.93 -13.85 5.02
C THR A 5 23.60 -13.82 5.78
N LEU A 6 23.56 -14.27 7.04
CA LEU A 6 22.34 -14.33 7.84
C LEU A 6 21.90 -12.96 8.38
N ILE A 7 22.86 -12.10 8.73
CA ILE A 7 22.60 -10.75 9.26
C ILE A 7 21.74 -9.88 8.35
N PRO A 8 22.04 -9.70 7.04
CA PRO A 8 21.22 -8.87 6.16
C PRO A 8 19.81 -9.45 6.02
N PHE A 9 19.65 -10.78 5.98
CA PHE A 9 18.34 -11.42 5.92
C PHE A 9 17.49 -11.13 7.16
N LEU A 10 18.09 -11.22 8.36
CA LEU A 10 17.41 -10.91 9.62
C LEU A 10 17.01 -9.43 9.70
N LEU A 11 17.91 -8.53 9.32
CA LEU A 11 17.66 -7.09 9.31
C LEU A 11 16.56 -6.68 8.33
N LEU A 12 16.50 -7.34 7.16
CA LEU A 12 15.42 -7.14 6.20
C LEU A 12 14.07 -7.56 6.80
N ASN A 13 14.00 -8.76 7.40
CA ASN A 13 12.76 -9.25 8.02
C ASN A 13 12.28 -8.34 9.16
N ILE A 14 13.19 -7.87 10.02
CA ILE A 14 12.85 -6.95 11.11
C ILE A 14 12.33 -5.62 10.54
N ARG A 15 12.99 -5.07 9.51
CA ARG A 15 12.55 -3.81 8.87
C ARG A 15 11.19 -3.94 8.20
N THR A 16 10.93 -5.05 7.51
CA THR A 16 9.62 -5.35 6.91
C THR A 16 8.54 -5.47 7.98
N ALA A 17 8.81 -6.20 9.06
CA ALA A 17 7.87 -6.33 10.17
C ALA A 17 7.58 -4.98 10.86
N GLN A 18 8.60 -4.14 11.06
CA GLN A 18 8.43 -2.79 11.60
C GLN A 18 7.61 -1.89 10.67
N ARG A 19 7.84 -1.96 9.36
CA ARG A 19 7.06 -1.20 8.37
C ARG A 19 5.60 -1.64 8.37
N LEU A 20 5.33 -2.95 8.37
CA LEU A 20 3.97 -3.47 8.41
C LEU A 20 3.23 -3.06 9.70
N ARG A 21 3.92 -3.13 10.84
CA ARG A 21 3.36 -2.68 12.12
C ARG A 21 2.99 -1.20 12.09
N ARG A 22 3.90 -0.34 11.60
CA ARG A 22 3.62 1.10 11.46
C ARG A 22 2.46 1.38 10.50
N PHE A 23 2.35 0.61 9.42
CA PHE A 23 1.22 0.70 8.49
C PHE A 23 -0.10 0.40 9.21
N HIS A 24 -0.17 -0.71 9.96
CA HIS A 24 -1.36 -1.07 10.74
C HIS A 24 -1.73 -0.01 11.78
N GLU A 25 -0.73 0.57 12.46
CA GLU A 25 -0.95 1.63 13.44
C GLU A 25 -1.51 2.92 12.81
N GLN A 26 -1.19 3.21 11.54
CA GLN A 26 -1.64 4.41 10.82
C GLN A 26 -2.99 4.24 10.09
N LEU A 27 -3.45 2.99 9.90
CA LEU A 27 -4.70 2.71 9.18
C LEU A 27 -5.95 3.40 9.77
N PRO A 28 -6.18 3.39 11.10
CA PRO A 28 -7.37 4.00 11.68
C PRO A 28 -7.49 5.50 11.36
N ASP A 29 -6.39 6.24 11.49
CA ASP A 29 -6.34 7.68 11.21
C ASP A 29 -6.53 7.96 9.71
N THR A 30 -5.94 7.11 8.87
CA THR A 30 -6.08 7.19 7.42
C THR A 30 -7.53 6.98 6.98
N LEU A 31 -8.21 5.98 7.54
CA LEU A 31 -9.61 5.71 7.25
C LEU A 31 -10.52 6.83 7.77
N GLN A 32 -10.18 7.46 8.89
CA GLN A 32 -10.89 8.65 9.36
C GLN A 32 -10.73 9.82 8.39
N LEU A 33 -9.53 10.04 7.87
CA LEU A 33 -9.28 11.11 6.91
C LEU A 33 -10.04 10.89 5.60
N ILE A 34 -10.04 9.65 5.08
CA ILE A 34 -10.85 9.29 3.90
C ILE A 34 -12.33 9.47 4.20
N GLY A 35 -12.83 8.92 5.31
CA GLY A 35 -14.24 9.00 5.68
C GLY A 35 -14.71 10.44 5.92
N GLY A 36 -13.88 11.28 6.53
CA GLY A 36 -14.13 12.70 6.71
C GLY A 36 -14.17 13.46 5.39
N SER A 37 -13.24 13.14 4.48
CA SER A 37 -13.18 13.73 3.14
C SER A 37 -14.44 13.39 2.32
N LEU A 38 -14.85 12.13 2.33
CA LEU A 38 -16.06 11.69 1.62
C LEU A 38 -17.32 12.34 2.21
N LYS A 39 -17.43 12.44 3.54
CA LYS A 39 -18.53 13.15 4.21
C LYS A 39 -18.58 14.64 3.88
N ALA A 40 -17.43 15.26 3.67
CA ALA A 40 -17.32 16.65 3.25
C ALA A 40 -17.67 16.88 1.76
N GLY A 41 -17.95 15.80 1.01
CA GLY A 41 -18.35 15.87 -0.40
C GLY A 41 -17.19 15.79 -1.39
N TYR A 42 -15.97 15.48 -0.94
CA TYR A 42 -14.84 15.23 -1.84
C TYR A 42 -15.03 13.91 -2.59
N SER A 43 -14.55 13.88 -3.84
CA SER A 43 -14.45 12.63 -4.60
C SER A 43 -13.45 11.67 -3.95
N PHE A 44 -13.61 10.37 -4.23
CA PHE A 44 -12.69 9.34 -3.73
C PHE A 44 -11.23 9.62 -4.12
N ASN A 45 -10.96 10.02 -5.36
CA ASN A 45 -9.62 10.39 -5.83
C ASN A 45 -9.01 11.57 -5.06
N GLN A 46 -9.82 12.55 -4.66
CA GLN A 46 -9.38 13.67 -3.82
C GLN A 46 -9.11 13.20 -2.39
N ALA A 47 -9.95 12.32 -1.83
CA ALA A 47 -9.72 11.73 -0.52
C ALA A 47 -8.39 10.96 -0.46
N ILE A 48 -8.09 10.15 -1.47
CA ILE A 48 -6.81 9.43 -1.59
C ILE A 48 -5.65 10.40 -1.78
N SER A 49 -5.81 11.47 -2.57
CA SER A 49 -4.77 12.50 -2.73
C SER A 49 -4.45 13.20 -1.40
N MET A 50 -5.46 13.52 -0.58
CA MET A 50 -5.26 14.09 0.75
C MET A 50 -4.54 13.11 1.69
N VAL A 51 -4.83 11.81 1.63
CA VAL A 51 -4.07 10.81 2.42
C VAL A 51 -2.58 10.85 2.06
N VAL A 52 -2.25 10.94 0.78
CA VAL A 52 -0.84 11.00 0.32
C VAL A 52 -0.13 12.23 0.86
N GLU A 53 -0.83 13.37 0.96
CA GLU A 53 -0.27 14.64 1.41
C GLU A 53 -0.19 14.75 2.94
N GLU A 54 -1.18 14.22 3.66
CA GLU A 54 -1.34 14.42 5.11
C GLU A 54 -0.73 13.29 5.96
N THR A 55 -0.39 12.13 5.37
CA THR A 55 0.16 10.98 6.11
C THR A 55 1.67 10.83 5.92
N LYS A 56 2.31 10.18 6.90
CA LYS A 56 3.73 9.84 6.85
C LYS A 56 3.93 8.43 6.29
N PRO A 57 5.13 8.09 5.80
CA PRO A 57 5.45 6.71 5.45
C PRO A 57 5.20 5.75 6.63
N PRO A 58 4.73 4.52 6.38
CA PRO A 58 4.57 3.89 5.06
C PRO A 58 3.28 4.19 4.30
N ILE A 59 2.22 4.75 4.92
CA ILE A 59 0.93 4.91 4.23
C ILE A 59 1.02 5.86 3.03
N SER A 60 1.70 6.99 3.13
CA SER A 60 1.81 7.92 1.99
C SER A 60 2.50 7.30 0.77
N ASP A 61 3.51 6.44 0.98
CA ASP A 61 4.20 5.74 -0.12
C ASP A 61 3.26 4.75 -0.83
N GLU A 62 2.52 3.96 -0.06
CA GLU A 62 1.58 2.96 -0.60
C GLU A 62 0.40 3.64 -1.33
N PHE A 63 -0.20 4.66 -0.73
CA PHE A 63 -1.34 5.37 -1.33
C PHE A 63 -0.93 6.23 -2.52
N LYS A 64 0.33 6.70 -2.58
CA LYS A 64 0.87 7.36 -3.77
C LYS A 64 0.97 6.40 -4.95
N ARG A 65 1.25 5.12 -4.68
CA ARG A 65 1.23 4.04 -5.68
C ARG A 65 -0.18 3.80 -6.20
N VAL A 66 -1.15 3.64 -5.29
CA VAL A 66 -2.59 3.53 -5.63
C VAL A 66 -3.02 4.68 -6.53
N LEU A 67 -2.72 5.92 -6.14
CA LEU A 67 -3.09 7.11 -6.90
C LEU A 67 -2.45 7.14 -8.30
N SER A 68 -1.21 6.68 -8.42
CA SER A 68 -0.53 6.55 -9.71
C SER A 68 -1.21 5.51 -10.60
N GLU A 69 -1.64 4.37 -10.04
CA GLU A 69 -2.31 3.29 -10.76
C GLU A 69 -3.71 3.70 -11.23
N ILE A 70 -4.47 4.38 -10.38
CA ILE A 70 -5.78 4.95 -10.76
C ILE A 70 -5.61 5.96 -11.91
N ARG A 71 -4.59 6.83 -11.85
CA ARG A 71 -4.28 7.78 -12.94
C ARG A 71 -3.88 7.10 -14.24
N MET A 72 -3.35 5.87 -14.17
CA MET A 72 -3.02 5.05 -15.35
C MET A 72 -4.24 4.30 -15.90
N GLY A 73 -5.43 4.46 -15.30
CA GLY A 73 -6.67 3.89 -15.79
C GLY A 73 -7.00 2.51 -15.22
N LEU A 74 -6.26 2.03 -14.19
CA LEU A 74 -6.68 0.86 -13.43
C LEU A 74 -7.94 1.20 -12.62
N SER A 75 -8.82 0.21 -12.44
CA SER A 75 -9.97 0.39 -11.55
C SER A 75 -9.50 0.59 -10.11
N ASP A 76 -10.30 1.33 -9.32
CA ASP A 76 -10.00 1.57 -7.90
C ASP A 76 -9.70 0.25 -7.15
N SER A 77 -10.47 -0.81 -7.43
CA SER A 77 -10.26 -2.14 -6.85
C SER A 77 -8.90 -2.75 -7.19
N GLU A 78 -8.45 -2.64 -8.45
CA GLU A 78 -7.17 -3.19 -8.89
C GLU A 78 -5.99 -2.44 -8.26
N ALA A 79 -6.11 -1.12 -8.13
CA ALA A 79 -5.06 -0.28 -7.55
C ALA A 79 -4.83 -0.58 -6.06
N PHE A 80 -5.89 -0.84 -5.29
CA PHE A 80 -5.76 -1.26 -3.88
C PHE A 80 -5.22 -2.68 -3.75
N GLU A 81 -5.61 -3.60 -4.63
CA GLU A 81 -5.16 -5.00 -4.57
C GLU A 81 -3.65 -5.11 -4.81
N ASN A 82 -3.11 -4.35 -5.77
CA ASN A 82 -1.67 -4.34 -6.09
C ASN A 82 -0.81 -3.66 -5.00
N THR A 83 -1.43 -2.85 -4.15
CA THR A 83 -0.77 -2.19 -3.01
C THR A 83 -0.83 -3.07 -1.75
N ALA A 84 -1.93 -3.80 -1.54
CA ALA A 84 -2.07 -4.74 -0.42
C ALA A 84 -1.21 -6.00 -0.59
N PHE A 85 -1.06 -6.48 -1.82
CA PHE A 85 -0.20 -7.59 -2.18
C PHE A 85 1.02 -7.06 -2.93
N GLY A 86 2.05 -6.64 -2.19
CA GLY A 86 3.28 -6.09 -2.75
C GLY A 86 3.65 -6.76 -4.08
N SER A 87 3.78 -5.93 -5.13
CA SER A 87 3.90 -6.23 -6.58
C SER A 87 4.51 -7.56 -7.08
N SER A 88 5.25 -8.29 -6.24
CA SER A 88 5.73 -9.63 -6.52
C SER A 88 4.65 -10.73 -6.50
N PHE A 89 3.49 -10.50 -5.85
CA PHE A 89 2.43 -11.52 -5.70
C PHE A 89 1.24 -11.35 -6.68
N TYR A 90 0.96 -10.11 -7.13
CA TYR A 90 -0.05 -9.85 -8.17
C TYR A 90 0.28 -10.58 -9.48
N ASN A 91 1.53 -10.48 -9.95
CA ASN A 91 2.01 -11.24 -11.11
C ASN A 91 1.90 -12.76 -10.94
N TYR A 92 1.94 -13.26 -9.69
CA TYR A 92 1.84 -14.68 -9.38
C TYR A 92 0.39 -15.21 -9.47
N TRP A 93 -0.60 -14.46 -9.01
CA TRP A 93 -2.01 -14.87 -9.15
C TRP A 93 -2.55 -14.67 -10.55
N HIS A 94 -2.15 -13.58 -11.22
CA HIS A 94 -2.64 -13.26 -12.56
C HIS A 94 -2.09 -14.22 -13.63
N SER A 95 -0.88 -14.74 -13.45
CA SER A 95 -0.34 -15.83 -14.28
C SER A 95 -1.06 -17.17 -14.04
N LYS A 96 -1.71 -17.34 -12.89
CA LYS A 96 -2.31 -18.62 -12.48
C LYS A 96 -3.82 -18.70 -12.77
N SER A 97 -4.51 -17.56 -12.89
CA SER A 97 -5.93 -17.49 -13.30
C SER A 97 -6.16 -17.69 -14.80
N GLN A 98 -5.13 -17.45 -15.63
CA GLN A 98 -5.17 -17.71 -17.09
C GLN A 98 -4.91 -19.19 -17.45
N HIS A 99 -4.52 -20.03 -16.49
CA HIS A 99 -4.19 -21.45 -16.70
C HIS A 99 -5.19 -22.41 -16.02
N LYS A 100 -6.42 -21.97 -15.75
CA LYS A 100 -7.53 -22.86 -15.38
C LYS A 100 -8.79 -22.53 -16.15
#